data_AF-A0A1H7AS88-F1
#
_entry.id   AF-A0A1H7AS88-F1
#
_cell.length_a   1.000
_cell.length_b   1.000
_cell.length_c   1.000
_cell.angle_alpha   90.00
_cell.angle_beta   90.00
_cell.angle_gamma   90.00
#
_symmetry.space_group_name_H-M   'P 1'
#
loop_
_entity.id
_entity.type
_entity.pdbx_description
1 polymer ?
#
loop_
_entity_poly.entity_id
_entity_poly.type
_entity_poly.pdbx_seq_one_letter_code
_entity_poly.pdbx_strand_id
1 'polypeptide(L)'
;MEQVKSGSTTWLNQKKLVPGKFAWQDGFGAFTYSRSQIDRVVKYVLNQPEHHKKQSFRDEYLMLLDKFSVEYDPKYLFEWYD
;
A
#
# COMPACT_ATOMS: atom_id res chain seq x y z
N MET A 1 10.34 6.35 3.86
CA MET A 1 9.36 5.33 4.30
C MET A 1 9.82 4.57 5.54
N GLU A 2 11.07 4.15 5.61
CA GLU A 2 11.65 3.47 6.78
C GLU A 2 11.42 4.21 8.10
N GLN A 3 11.77 5.50 8.17
CA GLN A 3 11.56 6.31 9.40
C GLN A 3 10.10 6.38 9.82
N VAL A 4 9.18 6.56 8.85
CA VAL A 4 7.74 6.60 9.10
C VAL A 4 7.26 5.25 9.66
N LYS A 5 7.68 4.14 9.04
CA LYS A 5 7.32 2.79 9.48
C LYS A 5 7.90 2.46 10.86
N SER A 6 9.18 2.73 11.08
CA SER A 6 9.87 2.45 12.35
C SER A 6 9.35 3.29 13.51
N GLY A 7 9.18 4.61 13.29
CA GLY A 7 8.65 5.52 14.29
C GLY A 7 7.22 5.17 14.70
N SER A 8 6.34 4.93 13.73
CA SER A 8 4.95 4.51 14.01
C SER A 8 4.88 3.14 14.67
N THR A 9 5.70 2.17 14.27
CA THR A 9 5.77 0.85 14.91
C THR A 9 6.16 0.97 16.37
N THR A 10 7.19 1.76 16.66
CA THR A 10 7.65 1.99 18.04
C THR A 10 6.55 2.64 18.86
N TRP A 11 5.93 3.70 18.33
CA TRP A 11 4.88 4.44 19.03
C TRP A 11 3.63 3.59 19.29
N LEU A 12 3.12 2.86 18.29
CA LEU A 12 1.95 1.98 18.41
C LEU A 12 2.16 0.87 19.44
N ASN A 13 3.34 0.24 19.42
CA ASN A 13 3.69 -0.83 20.36
C ASN A 13 3.88 -0.30 21.78
N GLN A 14 4.55 0.84 21.96
CA GLN A 14 4.71 1.48 23.27
C GLN A 14 3.37 1.88 23.88
N LYS A 15 2.45 2.39 23.07
CA LYS A 15 1.10 2.79 23.50
C LYS A 15 0.12 1.62 23.61
N LYS A 16 0.51 0.41 23.18
CA LYS A 16 -0.33 -0.81 23.16
C LYS A 16 -1.69 -0.56 22.48
N LEU A 17 -1.67 0.16 21.36
CA LEU A 17 -2.90 0.60 20.66
C LEU A 17 -3.56 -0.51 19.83
N VAL A 18 -2.87 -1.62 19.62
CA VAL A 18 -3.40 -2.80 18.94
C VAL A 18 -3.16 -4.06 19.78
N PRO A 19 -4.02 -5.09 19.65
CA PRO A 19 -3.74 -6.40 20.22
C PRO A 19 -2.45 -6.99 19.66
N GLY A 20 -1.55 -7.42 20.53
CA GLY A 20 -0.27 -8.04 20.13
C GLY A 20 0.80 -7.02 19.74
N LYS A 21 1.80 -7.50 18.98
CA LYS A 21 2.91 -6.67 18.49
C LYS A 21 2.60 -6.22 17.07
N PHE A 22 2.50 -4.91 16.89
CA PHE A 22 2.35 -4.30 15.58
C PHE A 22 3.67 -4.38 14.79
N ALA A 23 3.56 -4.70 13.50
CA ALA A 23 4.64 -4.57 12.52
C ALA A 23 4.03 -4.17 11.17
N TRP A 24 4.75 -3.35 10.40
CA TRP A 24 4.41 -3.12 8.99
C TRP A 24 4.88 -4.28 8.13
N GLN A 25 4.27 -4.41 6.96
CA GLN A 25 4.82 -5.24 5.89
C GLN A 25 6.21 -4.73 5.46
N ASP A 26 7.09 -5.64 5.03
CA ASP A 26 8.48 -5.32 4.70
C ASP A 26 8.59 -4.34 3.51
N GLY A 27 7.74 -4.50 2.49
CA GLY A 27 7.73 -3.69 1.27
C GLY A 27 6.83 -2.44 1.29
N PHE A 28 7.00 -1.56 0.30
CA PHE A 28 6.04 -0.50 0.00
C PHE A 28 6.04 -0.16 -1.49
N GLY A 29 4.89 0.27 -2.01
CA GLY A 29 4.79 0.86 -3.35
C GLY A 29 4.82 2.38 -3.27
N ALA A 30 5.52 3.03 -4.19
CA ALA A 30 5.52 4.49 -4.34
C ALA A 30 5.31 4.85 -5.81
N PHE A 31 4.27 5.63 -6.08
CA PHE A 31 3.88 6.03 -7.44
C PHE A 31 3.78 7.56 -7.50
N THR A 32 4.44 8.15 -8.50
CA THR A 32 4.46 9.61 -8.68
C THR A 32 3.27 10.08 -9.52
N TYR A 33 2.65 11.18 -9.11
CA TYR A 33 1.55 11.83 -9.81
C TYR A 33 1.84 13.33 -9.97
N SER A 34 1.29 13.97 -11.01
CA SER A 34 1.38 15.41 -11.19
C SER A 34 0.47 16.17 -10.21
N ARG A 35 0.76 17.44 -9.95
CA ARG A 35 -0.07 18.29 -9.07
C ARG A 35 -1.53 18.36 -9.52
N SER A 36 -1.79 18.39 -10.84
CA SER A 36 -3.14 18.40 -11.40
C SER A 36 -3.93 17.11 -11.12
N GLN A 37 -3.27 16.04 -10.71
CA GLN A 37 -3.89 14.75 -10.43
C GLN A 37 -4.25 14.56 -8.95
N ILE A 38 -3.94 15.51 -8.06
CA ILE A 38 -4.19 15.41 -6.62
C ILE A 38 -5.65 15.07 -6.33
N ASP A 39 -6.60 15.81 -6.91
CA ASP A 39 -8.04 15.57 -6.68
C ASP A 39 -8.47 14.16 -7.08
N ARG A 40 -7.89 13.64 -8.16
CA ARG A 40 -8.17 12.27 -8.62
C ARG A 40 -7.61 11.24 -7.63
N VAL A 41 -6.40 11.46 -7.12
CA VAL A 41 -5.77 10.57 -6.12
C VAL A 41 -6.55 10.60 -4.81
N VAL A 42 -6.96 11.78 -4.34
CA VAL A 42 -7.77 11.93 -3.13
C VAL A 42 -9.10 11.18 -3.27
N LYS A 43 -9.82 11.39 -4.39
CA LYS A 43 -11.08 10.67 -4.66
C LYS A 43 -10.86 9.17 -4.75
N TYR A 44 -9.76 8.72 -5.34
CA TYR A 44 -9.42 7.29 -5.38
C TYR A 44 -9.23 6.71 -3.97
N VAL A 45 -8.45 7.37 -3.11
CA VAL A 45 -8.21 6.91 -1.72
C VAL A 45 -9.51 6.88 -0.90
N LEU A 46 -10.36 7.90 -1.02
CA LEU A 46 -11.63 7.96 -0.26
C LEU A 46 -12.62 6.87 -0.67
N ASN A 47 -12.57 6.40 -1.92
CA ASN A 47 -13.47 5.36 -2.44
C ASN A 47 -12.88 3.94 -2.35
N GLN A 48 -11.68 3.76 -1.79
CA GLN A 48 -11.03 2.46 -1.63
C GLN A 48 -11.92 1.40 -0.95
N PRO A 49 -12.67 1.70 0.13
CA PRO A 49 -13.53 0.71 0.78
C PRO A 49 -14.61 0.14 -0.14
N GLU A 50 -15.14 0.93 -1.07
CA GLU A 50 -16.12 0.46 -2.05
C GLU A 50 -15.46 -0.26 -3.23
N HIS A 51 -14.25 0.17 -3.60
CA HIS A 51 -13.46 -0.45 -4.65
C HIS A 51 -13.02 -1.87 -4.26
N HIS A 52 -12.50 -2.05 -3.05
CA HIS A 52 -12.05 -3.34 -2.50
C HIS A 52 -13.17 -4.36 -2.24
N LYS A 53 -14.44 -3.95 -2.34
CA LYS A 53 -15.57 -4.91 -2.38
C LYS A 53 -15.67 -5.64 -3.73
N LYS A 54 -15.08 -5.09 -4.79
CA LYS A 54 -15.23 -5.59 -6.17
C LYS A 54 -13.90 -5.97 -6.83
N GLN A 55 -12.79 -5.40 -6.37
CA GLN A 55 -11.46 -5.65 -6.90
C GLN A 55 -10.53 -6.11 -5.78
N SER A 56 -9.80 -7.21 -6.03
CA SER A 56 -8.85 -7.71 -5.05
C SER A 56 -7.60 -6.82 -5.00
N PHE A 57 -6.89 -6.86 -3.88
CA PHE A 57 -5.60 -6.18 -3.74
C PHE A 57 -4.61 -6.63 -4.83
N ARG A 58 -4.58 -7.93 -5.17
CA ARG A 58 -3.70 -8.48 -6.20
C ARG A 58 -3.96 -7.83 -7.56
N ASP A 59 -5.23 -7.78 -7.97
CA ASP A 59 -5.62 -7.21 -9.26
C ASP A 59 -5.34 -5.71 -9.31
N GLU A 60 -5.61 -4.99 -8.23
CA GLU A 60 -5.33 -3.55 -8.15
C GLU A 60 -3.83 -3.25 -8.20
N TYR A 61 -3.02 -4.05 -7.51
CA TYR A 61 -1.58 -3.86 -7.48
C TYR A 61 -0.95 -4.10 -8.86
N LEU A 62 -1.36 -5.17 -9.55
CA LEU A 62 -0.94 -5.43 -10.94
C LEU A 62 -1.35 -4.29 -11.88
N MET A 63 -2.59 -3.82 -11.79
CA MET A 63 -3.07 -2.68 -12.57
C MET A 63 -2.23 -1.42 -12.33
N LEU A 64 -1.79 -1.17 -11.09
CA LEU A 64 -0.90 -0.05 -10.79
C LEU A 64 0.48 -0.23 -11.43
N LEU A 65 1.08 -1.42 -11.33
CA LEU A 65 2.38 -1.70 -11.96
C LEU A 65 2.31 -1.50 -13.47
N ASP A 66 1.28 -2.04 -14.13
CA ASP A 66 1.08 -1.91 -15.57
C ASP A 66 0.89 -0.44 -15.97
N LYS A 67 0.04 0.29 -15.24
CA LYS A 67 -0.22 1.73 -15.48
C LYS A 67 1.03 2.59 -15.39
N PHE A 68 1.95 2.21 -14.50
CA PHE A 68 3.22 2.92 -14.30
C PHE A 68 4.38 2.29 -15.06
N SER A 69 4.11 1.27 -15.90
CA SER A 69 5.10 0.54 -16.68
C SER A 69 6.27 0.05 -15.82
N VAL A 70 5.95 -0.41 -14.61
CA VAL A 70 6.91 -1.05 -13.71
C VAL A 70 7.05 -2.49 -14.15
N GLU A 71 8.25 -2.91 -14.55
CA GLU A 71 8.52 -4.31 -14.84
C GLU A 71 8.52 -5.14 -13.55
N TYR A 72 7.86 -6.29 -13.58
CA TYR A 72 7.83 -7.23 -12.47
C TYR A 72 7.86 -8.66 -13.01
N ASP A 73 8.41 -9.56 -12.22
CA ASP A 73 8.28 -11.00 -12.45
C ASP A 73 7.13 -11.52 -11.56
N PRO A 74 6.05 -12.06 -12.15
CA PRO A 74 4.91 -12.59 -11.42
C PRO A 74 5.28 -13.62 -10.35
N LYS A 75 6.39 -14.36 -10.54
CA LYS A 75 6.87 -15.39 -9.61
C LYS A 75 7.23 -14.81 -8.24
N TYR A 76 7.79 -13.60 -8.21
CA TYR A 76 8.33 -12.98 -6.99
C TYR A 76 7.39 -11.94 -6.37
N LEU A 77 6.34 -11.54 -7.08
CA LEU A 77 5.54 -10.36 -6.72
C LEU A 77 4.76 -10.53 -5.40
N PHE A 78 4.39 -11.76 -5.07
CA PHE A 78 3.52 -12.08 -3.93
C PHE A 78 4.07 -13.17 -3.01
N GLU A 79 5.37 -13.50 -3.08
CA GLU A 79 6.00 -14.50 -2.19
C GLU A 79 5.87 -14.17 -0.69
N TRP A 80 5.54 -12.92 -0.36
CA TRP A 80 5.33 -12.43 1.02
C TRP A 80 3.84 -12.36 1.42
N TYR A 81 2.91 -12.64 0.49
CA TYR A 81 1.47 -12.46 0.66
C TYR A 81 0.71 -13.80 0.68
N ASP A 82 1.16 -14.79 -0.10
CA ASP A 82 0.67 -16.18 -0.11
C ASP A 82 1.41 -17.03 0.96
#